data_AF-A0A1F8FQ49-F1
#
_entry.id   AF-A0A1F8FQ49-F1
#
_cell.length_a   1.000
_cell.length_b   1.000
_cell.length_c   1.000
_cell.angle_alpha   90.00
_cell.angle_beta   90.00
_cell.angle_gamma   90.00
#
_symmetry.space_group_name_H-M   'P 1'
#
loop_
_entity.id
_entity.type
_entity.pdbx_description
1 polymer ?
#
loop_
_entity_poly.entity_id
_entity_poly.type
_entity_poly.pdbx_seq_one_letter_code
_entity_poly.pdbx_strand_id
1 'polypeptide(L)'
;MDYQKEYLEKNPNMHLEHASLKRDQLLSVLADFPKGQRILEIGCGAGAGTLELVKKLEPKYIEGIDISEQMISKARELDNKNLVNWRTVGVFDYNVSEPFDLIVCADILEHLTDDTGF
;
A
#
# COMPACT_ATOMS: atom_id res chain seq x y z
N MET A 1 -12.61 -17.95 -6.99
CA MET A 1 -11.76 -18.53 -5.94
C MET A 1 -11.47 -17.41 -4.97
N ASP A 2 -11.74 -17.58 -3.69
CA ASP A 2 -11.67 -16.48 -2.71
C ASP A 2 -10.22 -16.29 -2.27
N TYR A 3 -9.42 -15.63 -3.11
CA TYR A 3 -7.97 -15.48 -2.99
C TYR A 3 -7.54 -15.00 -1.60
N GLN A 4 -8.31 -14.08 -1.00
CA GLN A 4 -8.06 -13.59 0.35
C GLN A 4 -8.18 -14.68 1.42
N LYS A 5 -9.20 -15.53 1.30
CA LYS A 5 -9.42 -16.61 2.27
C LYS A 5 -8.25 -17.61 2.21
N GLU A 6 -7.86 -18.01 1.01
CA GLU A 6 -6.73 -18.94 0.81
C GLU A 6 -5.38 -18.32 1.24
N TYR A 7 -5.17 -17.04 0.96
CA TYR A 7 -3.94 -16.33 1.34
C TYR A 7 -3.81 -16.19 2.86
N LEU A 8 -4.88 -15.81 3.55
CA LEU A 8 -4.89 -15.67 5.01
C LEU A 8 -4.78 -17.03 5.71
N GLU A 9 -5.39 -18.09 5.15
CA GLU A 9 -5.24 -19.47 5.65
C GLU A 9 -3.79 -19.96 5.52
N LYS A 10 -3.10 -19.62 4.41
CA LYS A 10 -1.69 -20.00 4.17
C LYS A 10 -0.69 -19.12 4.92
N ASN A 11 -1.03 -17.86 5.19
CA ASN A 11 -0.13 -16.86 5.79
C ASN A 11 -0.77 -16.20 7.04
N PRO A 12 -0.98 -16.97 8.13
CA PRO A 12 -1.67 -16.45 9.32
C PRO A 12 -0.94 -15.29 10.00
N ASN A 13 0.39 -15.21 9.83
CA ASN A 13 1.23 -14.12 10.35
C ASN A 13 1.49 -13.01 9.31
N MET A 14 0.88 -13.07 8.13
CA MET A 14 0.93 -12.02 7.09
C MET A 14 2.35 -11.49 6.77
N HIS A 15 3.37 -12.35 6.82
CA HIS A 15 4.78 -12.00 6.59
C HIS A 15 5.33 -10.87 7.49
N LEU A 16 4.74 -10.65 8.67
CA LEU A 16 5.17 -9.62 9.64
C LEU A 16 6.67 -9.68 9.98
N GLU A 17 7.27 -10.86 9.94
CA GLU A 17 8.70 -11.11 10.22
C GLU A 17 9.65 -10.40 9.24
N HIS A 18 9.25 -10.24 7.98
CA HIS A 18 10.07 -9.57 6.95
C HIS A 18 9.56 -8.17 6.59
N ALA A 19 8.35 -7.81 7.00
CA ALA A 19 7.71 -6.54 6.69
C ALA A 19 8.57 -5.33 7.11
N SER A 20 9.26 -5.42 8.26
CA SER A 20 10.12 -4.33 8.73
C SER A 20 11.37 -4.14 7.87
N LEU A 21 12.08 -5.23 7.50
CA LEU A 21 13.30 -5.12 6.71
C LEU A 21 13.04 -4.61 5.29
N LYS A 22 12.02 -5.16 4.62
CA LYS A 22 11.64 -4.73 3.27
C LYS A 22 11.21 -3.27 3.25
N ARG A 23 10.48 -2.84 4.28
CA ARG A 23 10.09 -1.44 4.47
C ARG A 23 11.30 -0.52 4.65
N ASP A 24 12.28 -0.91 5.48
CA ASP A 24 13.48 -0.11 5.69
C ASP A 24 14.29 0.05 4.38
N GLN A 25 14.37 -1.02 3.57
CA GLN A 25 14.99 -0.97 2.24
C GLN A 25 14.25 0.00 1.31
N LEU A 26 12.91 -0.07 1.24
CA LEU A 26 12.09 0.86 0.46
C LEU A 26 12.35 2.32 0.89
N LEU A 27 12.29 2.59 2.19
CA LEU A 27 12.52 3.94 2.73
C LEU A 27 13.95 4.44 2.49
N SER A 28 14.93 3.53 2.42
CA SER A 28 16.31 3.86 2.05
C SER A 28 16.43 4.24 0.58
N VAL A 29 15.74 3.54 -0.33
CA VAL A 29 15.74 3.91 -1.77
C VAL A 29 15.06 5.26 -1.98
N LEU A 30 14.04 5.57 -1.19
CA LEU A 30 13.32 6.84 -1.23
C LEU A 30 13.97 7.95 -0.39
N ALA A 31 15.21 7.75 0.11
CA ALA A 31 15.83 8.68 1.05
C ALA A 31 15.99 10.11 0.49
N ASP A 32 16.32 10.22 -0.79
CA ASP A 32 16.51 11.50 -1.49
C ASP A 32 15.30 11.88 -2.36
N PHE A 33 14.19 11.14 -2.26
CA PHE A 33 12.98 11.47 -3.01
C PHE A 33 12.39 12.79 -2.48
N PRO A 34 11.96 13.70 -3.37
CA PRO A 34 11.44 14.99 -2.93
C PRO A 34 10.25 14.86 -1.97
N LYS A 35 10.18 15.76 -1.00
CA LYS A 35 9.01 15.87 -0.10
C LYS A 35 7.82 16.52 -0.80
N GLY A 36 6.64 16.41 -0.19
CA GLY A 36 5.44 17.14 -0.65
C GLY A 36 4.89 16.64 -1.99
N GLN A 37 5.18 15.40 -2.36
CA GLN A 37 4.73 14.79 -3.60
C GLN A 37 3.33 14.18 -3.47
N ARG A 38 2.67 13.90 -4.61
CA ARG A 38 1.46 13.06 -4.67
C ARG A 38 1.87 11.59 -4.76
N ILE A 39 1.42 10.80 -3.81
CA ILE A 39 1.84 9.41 -3.67
C ILE A 39 0.63 8.48 -3.75
N LEU A 40 0.77 7.37 -4.47
CA LEU A 40 -0.16 6.23 -4.44
C LEU A 40 0.59 5.00 -3.95
N GLU A 41 0.02 4.27 -3.00
CA GLU A 41 0.47 2.92 -2.65
C GLU A 41 -0.58 1.89 -3.07
N ILE A 42 -0.15 0.93 -3.89
CA ILE A 42 -0.99 -0.15 -4.42
C ILE A 42 -0.73 -1.41 -3.60
N GLY A 43 -1.80 -2.01 -3.07
CA GLY A 43 -1.68 -3.11 -2.12
C GLY A 43 -1.18 -2.61 -0.76
N CYS A 44 -1.73 -1.50 -0.26
CA CYS A 44 -1.25 -0.84 0.96
C CYS A 44 -1.45 -1.67 2.24
N GLY A 45 -2.22 -2.76 2.15
CA GLY A 45 -2.52 -3.62 3.28
C GLY A 45 -3.12 -2.85 4.45
N ALA A 46 -2.64 -3.15 5.67
CA ALA A 46 -3.13 -2.53 6.90
C ALA A 46 -2.50 -1.15 7.17
N GLY A 47 -1.81 -0.55 6.18
CA GLY A 47 -1.37 0.84 6.21
C GLY A 47 -0.08 1.14 6.98
N ALA A 48 0.55 0.14 7.59
CA ALA A 48 1.78 0.34 8.37
C ALA A 48 2.97 0.86 7.52
N GLY A 49 3.08 0.42 6.26
CA GLY A 49 4.08 0.93 5.32
C GLY A 49 3.76 2.36 4.87
N THR A 50 2.50 2.59 4.49
CA THR A 50 1.99 3.90 4.07
C THR A 50 2.24 4.98 5.10
N LEU A 51 2.01 4.70 6.39
CA LEU A 51 2.22 5.68 7.46
C LEU A 51 3.70 6.02 7.67
N GLU A 52 4.62 5.10 7.38
CA GLU A 52 6.05 5.42 7.35
C GLU A 52 6.40 6.28 6.12
N LEU A 53 5.76 6.05 4.97
CA LEU A 53 5.89 6.94 3.81
C LEU A 53 5.41 8.36 4.14
N VAL A 54 4.31 8.51 4.89
CA VAL A 54 3.84 9.83 5.37
C VAL A 54 4.91 10.53 6.20
N LYS A 55 5.52 9.82 7.17
CA LYS A 55 6.55 10.39 8.04
C LYS A 55 7.82 10.78 7.27
N LYS A 56 8.22 9.96 6.31
CA LYS A 56 9.48 10.13 5.58
C LYS A 56 9.38 11.22 4.50
N LEU A 57 8.29 11.20 3.73
CA LEU A 57 8.15 11.99 2.50
C LEU A 57 7.26 13.23 2.67
N GLU A 58 6.54 13.35 3.79
CA GLU A 58 5.66 14.49 4.07
C GLU A 58 4.80 14.86 2.84
N PRO A 59 4.04 13.89 2.27
CA PRO A 59 3.35 14.07 1.01
C PRO A 59 2.28 15.16 1.12
N LYS A 60 2.06 15.92 0.03
CA LYS A 60 0.93 16.85 -0.05
C LYS A 60 -0.40 16.12 -0.19
N TYR A 61 -0.35 14.89 -0.69
CA TYR A 61 -1.47 13.97 -0.82
C TYR A 61 -0.95 12.54 -0.94
N ILE A 62 -1.58 11.61 -0.25
CA ILE A 62 -1.28 10.19 -0.33
C ILE A 62 -2.57 9.38 -0.32
N GLU A 63 -2.63 8.39 -1.21
CA GLU A 63 -3.73 7.44 -1.29
C GLU A 63 -3.19 6.02 -1.16
N GLY A 64 -3.82 5.22 -0.31
CA GLY A 64 -3.55 3.79 -0.16
C GLY A 64 -4.74 2.99 -0.67
N ILE A 65 -4.50 2.10 -1.64
CA ILE A 65 -5.52 1.21 -2.17
C ILE A 65 -5.19 -0.24 -1.86
N ASP A 66 -6.23 -1.00 -1.50
CA ASP A 66 -6.15 -2.44 -1.32
C ASP A 66 -7.50 -3.07 -1.71
N ILE A 67 -7.49 -4.27 -2.28
CA ILE A 67 -8.73 -4.98 -2.64
C ILE A 67 -9.48 -5.49 -1.40
N SER A 68 -8.80 -5.58 -0.24
CA SER A 68 -9.38 -6.07 1.01
C SER A 68 -10.01 -4.95 1.83
N GLU A 69 -11.34 -5.01 1.96
CA GLU A 69 -12.08 -4.15 2.88
C GLU A 69 -11.58 -4.29 4.33
N GLN A 70 -11.24 -5.52 4.74
CA GLN A 70 -10.72 -5.78 6.08
C GLN A 70 -9.38 -5.08 6.32
N MET A 71 -8.48 -5.06 5.33
CA MET A 71 -7.19 -4.38 5.45
C MET A 71 -7.36 -2.87 5.51
N ILE A 72 -8.22 -2.31 4.67
CA ILE A 72 -8.55 -0.87 4.68
C ILE A 72 -9.21 -0.45 6.00
N SER A 73 -10.06 -1.29 6.61
CA SER A 73 -10.61 -1.03 7.94
C SER A 73 -9.50 -0.89 8.98
N LYS A 74 -8.56 -1.84 9.01
CA LYS A 74 -7.39 -1.79 9.91
C LYS A 74 -6.49 -0.58 9.64
N ALA A 75 -6.30 -0.22 8.38
CA ALA A 75 -5.50 0.95 7.99
C ALA A 75 -6.11 2.25 8.54
N ARG A 76 -7.44 2.40 8.44
CA ARG A 76 -8.17 3.55 9.02
C ARG A 76 -8.10 3.58 10.54
N GLU A 77 -8.19 2.43 11.20
CA GLU A 77 -8.02 2.34 12.66
C GLU A 77 -6.60 2.74 13.11
N LEU A 78 -5.58 2.36 12.33
CA LEU A 78 -4.19 2.70 12.59
C LEU A 78 -3.89 4.18 12.31
N ASP A 79 -4.48 4.74 11.26
CA ASP A 79 -4.37 6.16 10.87
C ASP A 79 -5.34 7.06 11.66
N ASN A 80 -5.09 7.19 12.95
CA ASN A 80 -5.92 7.99 13.86
C ASN A 80 -6.00 9.50 13.54
N LYS A 81 -5.18 9.98 12.60
CA LYS A 81 -5.12 11.38 12.17
C LYS A 81 -5.72 11.60 10.79
N ASN A 82 -6.21 10.56 10.11
CA ASN A 82 -6.72 10.60 8.74
C ASN A 82 -5.72 11.27 7.77
N LEU A 83 -4.45 10.87 7.87
CA LEU A 83 -3.36 11.40 7.03
C LEU A 83 -3.40 10.84 5.61
N VAL A 84 -4.02 9.68 5.42
CA VAL A 84 -4.03 8.95 4.15
C VAL A 84 -5.46 8.80 3.65
N ASN A 85 -5.65 8.93 2.33
CA ASN A 85 -6.92 8.56 1.70
C ASN A 85 -6.96 7.04 1.49
N TRP A 86 -7.79 6.33 2.25
CA TRP A 86 -7.87 4.87 2.19
C TRP A 86 -9.04 4.39 1.32
N ARG A 87 -8.79 3.56 0.30
CA ARG A 87 -9.84 3.04 -0.58
C ARG A 87 -9.76 1.53 -0.78
N THR A 88 -10.92 0.89 -0.68
CA THR A 88 -11.08 -0.51 -1.03
C THR A 88 -11.37 -0.63 -2.52
N VAL A 89 -10.35 -1.01 -3.30
CA VAL A 89 -10.44 -1.11 -4.77
C VAL A 89 -9.29 -1.96 -5.29
N GLY A 90 -9.57 -2.82 -6.26
CA GLY A 90 -8.54 -3.58 -6.97
C GLY A 90 -7.78 -2.69 -7.96
N VAL A 91 -6.49 -2.96 -8.17
CA VAL A 91 -5.64 -2.15 -9.05
C VAL A 91 -6.18 -2.06 -10.48
N PHE A 92 -6.77 -3.13 -11.01
CA PHE A 92 -7.33 -3.15 -12.37
C PHE A 92 -8.64 -2.35 -12.51
N ASP A 93 -9.35 -2.11 -11.41
CA ASP A 93 -10.59 -1.33 -11.37
C ASP A 93 -10.35 0.13 -10.92
N TYR A 94 -9.09 0.48 -10.61
CA TYR A 94 -8.74 1.77 -10.06
C TYR A 94 -8.58 2.82 -11.16
N ASN A 95 -9.45 3.83 -11.13
CA ASN A 95 -9.41 4.96 -12.05
C ASN A 95 -8.67 6.14 -11.44
N VAL A 96 -7.61 6.57 -12.12
CA VAL A 96 -6.80 7.73 -11.75
C VAL A 96 -7.48 9.00 -12.26
N SER A 97 -7.78 9.94 -11.36
CA SER A 97 -8.31 11.27 -11.73
C SER A 97 -7.20 12.29 -12.01
N GLU A 98 -6.08 12.19 -11.30
CA GLU A 98 -4.96 13.13 -11.35
C GLU A 98 -3.65 12.36 -11.23
N PRO A 99 -2.56 12.79 -11.90
CA PRO A 99 -1.29 12.08 -11.85
C PRO A 99 -0.69 12.01 -10.44
N PHE A 100 0.08 10.95 -10.23
CA PHE A 100 0.92 10.76 -9.04
C PHE A 100 2.39 10.95 -9.42
N ASP A 101 3.16 11.52 -8.50
CA ASP A 101 4.60 11.73 -8.66
C ASP A 101 5.40 10.48 -8.23
N LEU A 102 4.81 9.65 -7.35
CA LEU A 102 5.34 8.36 -6.92
C LEU A 102 4.23 7.32 -6.79
N ILE A 103 4.46 6.13 -7.35
CA ILE A 103 3.62 4.95 -7.14
C ILE A 103 4.49 3.89 -6.46
N VAL A 104 4.03 3.37 -5.33
CA VAL A 104 4.69 2.31 -4.56
C VAL A 104 3.91 1.01 -4.73
N CYS A 105 4.60 -0.04 -5.16
CA CYS A 105 4.09 -1.41 -5.27
C CYS A 105 5.06 -2.32 -4.51
N ALA A 106 4.80 -2.57 -3.22
CA ALA A 106 5.65 -3.41 -2.39
C ALA A 106 4.92 -4.73 -2.06
N ASP A 107 5.53 -5.86 -2.40
CA ASP A 107 4.98 -7.21 -2.16
C ASP A 107 3.55 -7.42 -2.70
N ILE A 108 3.25 -6.83 -3.86
CA ILE A 108 1.93 -6.94 -4.52
C ILE A 108 1.99 -7.64 -5.87
N LEU A 109 3.11 -7.57 -6.58
CA LEU A 109 3.21 -8.05 -7.96
C LEU A 109 3.07 -9.57 -8.04
N GLU A 110 3.60 -10.29 -7.06
CA GLU A 110 3.48 -11.74 -6.90
C GLU A 110 2.05 -12.23 -6.63
N HIS A 111 1.13 -11.31 -6.34
CA HIS A 111 -0.27 -11.58 -6.03
C HIS A 111 -1.21 -11.23 -7.17
N LEU A 112 -0.69 -10.60 -8.24
CA LEU A 112 -1.45 -10.34 -9.45
C LEU A 112 -1.55 -11.61 -10.28
N THR A 113 -2.76 -11.93 -10.74
CA THR A 113 -3.01 -13.04 -11.66
C THR A 113 -2.60 -12.72 -13.10
N ASP A 114 -2.44 -11.44 -13.41
CA ASP A 114 -1.97 -10.91 -14.67
C ASP A 114 -1.14 -9.65 -14.37
N ASP A 115 0.18 -9.78 -14.40
CA ASP A 115 1.13 -8.70 -14.19
C ASP A 115 1.47 -7.95 -15.50
N THR A 116 0.89 -8.38 -16.62
CA THR A 116 1.09 -7.77 -17.94
C THR A 116 -0.07 -6.88 -18.39
N GLY A 117 -1.27 -7.09 -17.83
CA GLY A 117 -2.47 -6.29 -18.09
C GLY A 117 -3.18 -6.64 -19.41
N PHE A 118 -3.10 -7.88 -19.88
CA PHE A 118 -3.67 -8.37 -21.15
C PHE A 118 -4.36 -9.72 -21.04
#